data_AF-A0A074WXY9-F1
#
_entry.id   AF-A0A074WXY9-F1
#
_cell.length_a   1.000
_cell.length_b   1.000
_cell.length_c   1.000
_cell.angle_alpha   90.00
_cell.angle_beta   90.00
_cell.angle_gamma   90.00
#
_symmetry.space_group_name_H-M   'P 1'
#
loop_
_entity.id
_entity.type
_entity.pdbx_description
1 polymer ?
#
loop_
_entity_poly.entity_id
_entity_poly.type
_entity_poly.pdbx_seq_one_letter_code
_entity_poly.pdbx_strand_id
1 'polypeptide(L)'
;MNQQEHISEEAAKIEKIRGGSGPDLEMGTPVQELLEEDKEAQKKAPQVLKDSIKAGATPPKPSQSRSFSTYARRNQGLSEHNDNPFDDAIIANTNFGTQQLAGPATPVTVAPVGHKFGLPALPLPSNAHKDYRYDPVIRQFTNLMMLHGKLSVAQRNMSIILTYLRTQSPPNYSPTRPLLPGAPPPSHLPLNPVLYLTLAVDSIAPLLRIRSQRGAAGGGVALQIPVPLGLRQRRRTAFEWILDAASKRKSRGSGRDMFALRVAEEIVAIIEGRSSAWEKRTGIHKIATTARSNLNLGKPGGPRR
;
A
#
# COMPACT_ATOMS: atom_id res chain seq x y z
N MET A 1 17.04 -46.47 15.22
CA MET A 1 18.20 -46.03 16.04
C MET A 1 17.63 -45.42 17.29
N ASN A 2 17.80 -46.07 18.44
CA ASN A 2 17.38 -45.52 19.72
C ASN A 2 18.25 -44.30 20.00
N GLN A 3 17.63 -43.13 20.18
CA GLN A 3 18.35 -41.93 20.60
C GLN A 3 18.89 -42.19 22.01
N GLN A 4 20.19 -41.98 22.22
CA GLN A 4 20.80 -42.02 23.55
C GLN A 4 20.14 -40.92 24.40
N GLU A 5 19.85 -41.22 25.67
CA GLU A 5 19.27 -40.24 26.59
C GLU A 5 20.25 -39.06 26.78
N HIS A 6 19.71 -37.88 27.08
CA HIS A 6 20.56 -36.70 27.29
C HIS A 6 21.44 -36.91 28.54
N ILE A 7 22.74 -36.65 28.40
CA ILE A 7 23.77 -36.93 29.42
C ILE A 7 23.46 -36.20 30.76
N SER A 8 22.86 -35.02 30.70
CA SER A 8 22.40 -34.29 31.88
C SER A 8 21.29 -35.01 32.65
N GLU A 9 20.44 -35.76 31.94
CA GLU A 9 19.38 -36.57 32.54
C GLU A 9 19.94 -37.86 33.14
N GLU A 10 20.96 -38.47 32.51
CA GLU A 10 21.65 -39.64 33.06
C GLU A 10 22.42 -39.29 34.34
N ALA A 11 23.18 -38.18 34.34
CA ALA A 11 23.90 -37.70 35.51
C ALA A 11 22.93 -37.35 36.67
N ALA A 12 21.83 -36.66 36.38
CA ALA A 12 20.80 -36.37 37.37
C ALA A 12 20.14 -37.65 37.93
N LYS A 13 19.91 -38.68 37.10
CA LYS A 13 19.39 -39.99 37.54
C LYS A 13 20.39 -40.71 38.45
N ILE A 14 21.68 -40.70 38.11
CA ILE A 14 22.75 -41.32 38.91
C ILE A 14 22.89 -40.63 40.27
N GLU A 15 22.86 -39.30 40.31
CA GLU A 15 22.98 -38.55 41.56
C GLU A 15 21.73 -38.64 42.44
N LYS A 16 20.55 -38.74 41.82
CA LYS A 16 19.30 -39.06 42.54
C LYS A 16 19.35 -40.43 43.22
N ILE A 17 20.03 -41.40 42.61
CA ILE A 17 20.28 -42.72 43.23
C ILE A 17 21.33 -42.62 44.35
N ARG A 18 22.32 -41.73 44.20
CA ARG A 18 23.41 -41.52 45.18
C ARG A 18 23.03 -40.59 46.35
N GLY A 19 21.84 -39.99 46.32
CA GLY A 19 21.34 -39.09 47.37
C GLY A 19 21.93 -37.67 47.33
N GLY A 20 22.53 -37.26 46.20
CA GLY A 20 23.04 -35.90 45.99
C GLY A 20 22.03 -35.00 45.25
N SER A 21 22.26 -33.68 45.29
CA SER A 21 21.53 -32.74 44.44
C SER A 21 22.12 -32.75 43.02
N GLY A 22 21.32 -33.16 42.03
CA GLY A 22 21.68 -33.15 40.61
C GLY A 22 22.04 -31.76 40.06
N PRO A 23 22.78 -31.66 38.95
CA PRO A 23 22.96 -30.40 38.25
C PRO A 23 21.60 -29.85 37.75
N ASP A 24 21.38 -28.54 37.89
CA ASP A 24 20.14 -27.87 37.48
C ASP A 24 19.90 -28.06 35.96
N LEU A 25 18.87 -28.81 35.60
CA LEU A 25 18.49 -29.13 34.21
C LEU A 25 18.16 -27.88 33.38
N GLU A 26 17.88 -26.73 34.01
CA GLU A 26 17.62 -25.46 33.34
C GLU A 26 18.89 -24.72 32.90
N MET A 27 20.05 -25.06 33.47
CA MET A 27 21.33 -24.44 33.16
C MET A 27 22.22 -25.43 32.40
N GLY A 28 22.53 -25.11 31.13
CA GLY A 28 23.39 -25.97 30.32
C GLY A 28 24.80 -26.07 30.91
N THR A 29 25.32 -27.30 31.02
CA THR A 29 26.71 -27.54 31.37
C THR A 29 27.64 -26.99 30.28
N PRO A 30 28.76 -26.34 30.64
CA PRO A 30 29.67 -25.79 29.66
C PRO A 30 30.24 -26.90 28.75
N VAL A 31 30.34 -26.61 27.46
CA VAL A 31 30.75 -27.56 26.42
C VAL A 31 32.17 -28.11 26.66
N GLN A 32 33.00 -27.37 27.39
CA GLN A 32 34.36 -27.76 27.74
C GLN A 32 34.38 -28.97 28.69
N GLU A 33 33.52 -28.98 29.71
CA GLU A 33 33.43 -30.10 30.67
C GLU A 33 32.91 -31.38 29.98
N LEU A 34 31.96 -31.22 29.05
CA LEU A 34 31.44 -32.33 28.24
C LEU A 34 32.52 -32.97 27.34
N LEU A 35 33.49 -32.19 26.87
CA LEU A 35 34.58 -32.66 26.01
C LEU A 35 35.75 -33.29 26.79
N GLU A 36 35.84 -33.05 28.10
CA GLU A 36 36.86 -33.63 28.97
C GLU A 36 36.52 -35.08 29.37
N GLU A 37 35.23 -35.37 29.57
CA GLU A 37 34.76 -36.70 29.96
C GLU A 37 34.68 -37.68 28.77
N ASP A 38 34.39 -37.18 27.56
CA ASP A 38 34.22 -38.01 26.36
C ASP A 38 35.43 -37.98 25.41
N LYS A 39 36.21 -39.07 25.47
CA LYS A 39 37.43 -39.28 24.66
C LYS A 39 37.15 -39.41 23.16
N GLU A 40 35.94 -39.77 22.75
CA GLU A 40 35.58 -39.91 21.34
C GLU A 40 35.22 -38.55 20.72
N ALA A 41 34.51 -37.71 21.48
CA ALA A 41 34.16 -36.34 21.09
C ALA A 41 35.40 -35.45 20.94
N GLN A 42 36.40 -35.63 21.80
CA GLN A 42 37.65 -34.87 21.77
C GLN A 42 38.43 -35.07 20.45
N LYS A 43 38.35 -36.26 19.82
CA LYS A 43 39.01 -36.53 18.54
C LYS A 43 38.38 -35.75 17.39
N LYS A 44 37.06 -35.55 17.41
CA LYS A 44 36.29 -34.85 16.37
C LYS A 44 36.14 -33.35 16.62
N ALA A 45 36.63 -32.83 17.76
CA ALA A 45 36.55 -31.42 18.09
C ALA A 45 37.44 -30.52 17.17
N PRO A 46 37.02 -29.27 16.90
CA PRO A 46 37.82 -28.29 16.15
C PRO A 46 39.12 -27.91 16.89
N GLN A 47 40.15 -27.50 16.15
CA GLN A 47 41.51 -27.25 16.70
C GLN A 47 41.52 -26.22 17.84
N VAL A 48 40.74 -25.13 17.73
CA VAL A 48 40.66 -24.07 18.74
C VAL A 48 40.25 -24.59 20.13
N LEU A 49 39.35 -25.59 20.18
CA LEU A 49 38.90 -26.18 21.44
C LEU A 49 39.90 -27.20 22.00
N LYS A 50 40.63 -27.90 21.11
CA LYS A 50 41.72 -28.80 21.52
C LYS A 50 42.87 -28.02 22.16
N ASP A 51 43.15 -26.83 21.64
CA ASP A 51 44.20 -25.96 22.15
C ASP A 51 43.83 -25.34 23.51
N SER A 52 42.55 -25.01 23.73
CA SER A 52 42.08 -24.52 25.04
C SER A 52 42.12 -25.60 26.13
N ILE A 53 41.84 -26.87 25.80
CA ILE A 53 41.92 -27.98 26.77
C ILE A 53 43.37 -28.28 27.12
N LYS A 54 44.28 -28.28 26.13
CA LYS A 54 45.73 -28.48 26.37
C LYS A 54 46.37 -27.37 27.21
N ALA A 55 45.84 -26.16 27.14
CA ALA A 55 46.31 -25.02 27.91
C ALA A 55 45.92 -25.06 29.41
N GLY A 56 45.13 -26.06 29.85
CA GLY A 56 44.74 -26.23 31.26
C GLY A 56 43.94 -25.05 31.83
N ALA A 57 43.25 -24.30 30.97
CA ALA A 57 42.49 -23.13 31.39
C ALA A 57 41.20 -23.56 32.10
N THR A 58 41.15 -23.43 33.42
CA THR A 58 39.93 -23.63 34.21
C THR A 58 38.83 -22.67 33.76
N PRO A 59 37.61 -23.13 33.48
CA PRO A 59 36.52 -22.26 33.07
C PRO A 59 36.14 -21.29 34.21
N PRO A 60 35.85 -20.01 33.91
CA PRO A 60 35.39 -19.07 34.93
C PRO A 60 34.04 -19.55 35.49
N LYS A 61 33.96 -19.65 36.82
CA LYS A 61 32.76 -20.03 37.58
C LYS A 61 31.54 -19.25 37.07
N PRO A 62 30.37 -19.88 36.87
CA PRO A 62 29.21 -19.23 36.27
C PRO A 62 28.73 -18.06 37.13
N SER A 63 29.06 -16.83 36.70
CA SER A 63 28.50 -15.60 37.24
C SER A 63 27.06 -15.47 36.76
N GLN A 64 26.13 -15.25 37.69
CA GLN A 64 24.66 -15.20 37.47
C GLN A 64 24.17 -14.00 36.65
N SER A 65 25.02 -13.34 35.86
CA SER A 65 24.60 -12.24 34.98
C SER A 65 25.12 -12.47 33.56
N ARG A 66 24.35 -13.17 32.73
CA ARG A 66 24.50 -13.11 31.27
C ARG A 66 23.27 -12.44 30.67
N SER A 67 23.49 -11.28 30.04
CA SER A 67 22.43 -10.43 29.45
C SER A 67 21.96 -10.86 28.05
N PHE A 68 22.19 -12.11 27.64
CA PHE A 68 21.80 -12.58 26.32
C PHE A 68 21.00 -13.88 26.43
N SER A 69 19.68 -13.76 26.31
CA SER A 69 18.77 -14.91 26.18
C SER A 69 18.79 -15.41 24.74
N THR A 70 19.13 -16.68 24.53
CA THR A 70 18.88 -17.38 23.26
C THR A 70 17.44 -17.87 23.23
N TYR A 71 16.48 -16.98 22.95
CA TYR A 71 15.14 -17.41 22.55
C TYR A 71 15.15 -17.72 21.04
N ALA A 72 15.08 -18.99 20.70
CA ALA A 72 14.76 -19.43 19.34
C ALA A 72 13.29 -19.09 19.05
N ARG A 73 13.02 -18.19 18.09
CA ARG A 73 11.65 -17.94 17.63
C ARG A 73 11.18 -19.14 16.78
N ARG A 74 10.25 -19.91 17.34
CA ARG A 74 9.40 -20.82 16.56
C ARG A 74 8.45 -19.97 15.72
N ASN A 75 8.57 -20.09 14.40
CA ASN A 75 7.71 -19.39 13.45
C ASN A 75 6.32 -20.06 13.46
N GLN A 76 5.31 -19.40 14.03
CA GLN A 76 3.94 -19.89 14.07
C GLN A 76 2.97 -18.83 13.54
N GLY A 77 2.37 -19.16 12.40
CA GLY A 77 0.95 -18.91 12.10
C GLY A 77 0.44 -17.48 12.01
N LEU A 78 0.24 -17.02 10.77
CA LEU A 78 -0.79 -16.04 10.39
C LEU A 78 -2.15 -16.41 11.02
N SER A 79 -2.74 -15.53 11.83
CA SER A 79 -4.17 -15.15 11.88
C SER A 79 -4.49 -14.32 13.14
N GLU A 80 -5.57 -13.51 13.05
CA GLU A 80 -6.17 -12.61 14.06
C GLU A 80 -5.59 -11.18 14.06
N HIS A 81 -6.07 -10.26 13.21
CA HIS A 81 -7.30 -9.45 13.38
C HIS A 81 -7.42 -8.82 14.76
N ASN A 82 -7.00 -7.56 14.89
CA ASN A 82 -7.48 -6.68 15.94
C ASN A 82 -7.75 -5.28 15.37
N ASP A 83 -9.03 -4.92 15.43
CA ASP A 83 -9.62 -3.66 15.02
C ASP A 83 -9.38 -2.61 16.10
N ASN A 84 -8.66 -1.52 15.77
CA ASN A 84 -8.87 -0.14 16.24
C ASN A 84 -7.73 0.77 15.75
N PRO A 85 -8.00 1.80 14.92
CA PRO A 85 -6.96 2.61 14.27
C PRO A 85 -6.63 3.95 15.00
N PHE A 86 -6.95 4.11 16.28
CA PHE A 86 -6.98 5.44 16.91
C PHE A 86 -5.85 5.79 17.91
N ASP A 87 -4.94 4.88 18.26
CA ASP A 87 -3.92 5.18 19.28
C ASP A 87 -2.53 5.58 18.75
N ASP A 88 -2.20 5.33 17.48
CA ASP A 88 -0.85 5.66 16.93
C ASP A 88 -0.69 7.14 16.50
N ALA A 89 -1.77 7.94 16.49
CA ALA A 89 -1.74 9.30 15.95
C ALA A 89 -1.57 10.42 17.00
N ILE A 90 -1.75 10.13 18.30
CA ILE A 90 -1.71 11.17 19.35
C ILE A 90 -0.28 11.42 19.88
N ILE A 91 0.66 10.49 19.67
CA ILE A 91 2.05 10.64 20.15
C ILE A 91 2.94 11.41 19.13
N ALA A 92 2.49 11.61 17.89
CA ALA A 92 3.32 12.18 16.84
C ALA A 92 3.49 13.72 16.86
N ASN A 93 2.69 14.47 17.63
CA ASN A 93 2.64 15.95 17.51
C ASN A 93 3.07 16.75 18.75
N THR A 94 3.63 16.14 19.79
CA THR A 94 4.17 16.88 20.96
C THR A 94 5.70 16.83 21.12
N ASN A 95 6.43 16.15 20.22
CA ASN A 95 7.89 15.99 20.34
C ASN A 95 8.70 16.86 19.37
N PHE A 96 8.36 18.14 19.24
CA PHE A 96 9.31 19.14 18.75
C PHE A 96 10.20 19.61 19.91
N GLY A 97 11.21 18.79 20.22
CA GLY A 97 12.26 19.09 21.19
C GLY A 97 12.34 18.04 22.29
N THR A 98 13.53 17.51 22.50
CA THR A 98 13.94 16.67 23.66
C THR A 98 13.61 15.18 23.66
N GLN A 99 13.91 14.43 22.60
CA GLN A 99 14.29 13.00 22.75
C GLN A 99 15.39 12.58 21.75
N GLN A 100 16.58 13.16 21.95
CA GLN A 100 17.84 12.45 21.69
C GLN A 100 18.21 11.72 22.98
N LEU A 101 17.84 10.45 23.11
CA LEU A 101 18.38 9.57 24.15
C LEU A 101 18.86 8.26 23.52
N ALA A 102 20.19 8.20 23.39
CA ALA A 102 21.04 7.03 23.57
C ALA A 102 20.64 5.73 22.86
N GLY A 103 20.99 5.62 21.57
CA GLY A 103 21.46 4.35 21.02
C GLY A 103 22.97 4.21 21.26
N PRO A 104 23.52 3.01 21.51
CA PRO A 104 24.96 2.84 21.66
C PRO A 104 25.65 3.29 20.38
N ALA A 105 26.42 4.38 20.48
CA ALA A 105 27.26 4.87 19.41
C ALA A 105 28.38 3.85 19.18
N THR A 106 28.15 2.89 18.29
CA THR A 106 29.24 2.18 17.63
C THR A 106 29.93 3.20 16.73
N PRO A 107 31.21 3.55 16.95
CA PRO A 107 31.96 4.35 15.99
C PRO A 107 32.34 3.41 14.84
N VAL A 108 31.37 3.10 13.97
CA VAL A 108 31.69 2.45 12.71
C VAL A 108 32.28 3.53 11.83
N THR A 109 33.60 3.69 11.92
CA THR A 109 34.40 4.35 10.88
C THR A 109 34.34 3.50 9.62
N VAL A 110 33.17 3.43 8.97
CA VAL A 110 33.05 2.95 7.61
C VAL A 110 33.72 4.03 6.77
N ALA A 111 34.86 3.72 6.16
CA ALA A 111 35.45 4.57 5.13
C ALA A 111 34.32 5.00 4.17
N PRO A 112 34.20 6.29 3.80
CA PRO A 112 33.04 6.76 3.06
C PRO A 112 33.05 6.09 1.68
N VAL A 113 32.25 5.04 1.54
CA VAL A 113 32.08 4.34 0.26
C VAL A 113 31.31 5.30 -0.65
N GLY A 114 32.04 6.13 -1.40
CA GLY A 114 31.57 6.92 -2.53
C GLY A 114 30.57 8.06 -2.26
N HIS A 115 29.83 8.05 -1.15
CA HIS A 115 28.75 9.01 -0.89
C HIS A 115 29.00 9.85 0.39
N LYS A 116 28.76 11.16 0.29
CA LYS A 116 28.89 12.12 1.40
C LYS A 116 27.79 11.96 2.46
N PHE A 117 26.58 11.65 2.01
CA PHE A 117 25.41 11.38 2.84
C PHE A 117 24.89 9.99 2.49
N GLY A 118 24.21 9.32 3.43
CA GLY A 118 23.69 7.96 3.23
C GLY A 118 22.85 7.81 1.96
N LEU A 119 22.83 6.60 1.39
CA LEU A 119 22.04 6.32 0.20
C LEU A 119 20.54 6.29 0.50
N PRO A 120 19.68 6.74 -0.43
CA PRO A 120 18.24 6.58 -0.28
C PRO A 120 17.84 5.10 -0.38
N ALA A 121 16.78 4.71 0.31
CA ALA A 121 16.20 3.38 0.18
C ALA A 121 15.61 3.18 -1.23
N LEU A 122 15.96 2.07 -1.88
CA LEU A 122 15.43 1.65 -3.18
C LEU A 122 14.39 0.53 -2.96
N PRO A 123 13.31 0.47 -3.76
CA PRO A 123 12.97 1.34 -4.89
C PRO A 123 12.48 2.72 -4.43
N LEU A 124 12.85 3.77 -5.18
CA LEU A 124 12.35 5.12 -4.94
C LEU A 124 10.81 5.15 -5.11
N PRO A 125 10.11 5.99 -4.33
CA PRO A 125 8.66 6.10 -4.47
C PRO A 125 8.30 6.70 -5.84
N SER A 126 7.14 6.32 -6.37
CA SER A 126 6.72 6.71 -7.73
C SER A 126 6.70 8.23 -7.97
N ASN A 127 6.41 9.02 -6.94
CA ASN A 127 6.34 10.49 -7.00
C ASN A 127 7.72 11.18 -6.99
N ALA A 128 8.81 10.47 -6.66
CA ALA A 128 10.16 11.00 -6.77
C ALA A 128 10.64 11.11 -8.22
N HIS A 129 9.99 10.40 -9.15
CA HIS A 129 10.30 10.51 -10.57
C HIS A 129 9.79 11.84 -11.14
N LYS A 130 10.65 12.61 -11.83
CA LYS A 130 10.32 13.95 -12.35
C LYS A 130 9.04 13.99 -13.19
N ASP A 131 8.84 12.97 -14.02
CA ASP A 131 7.69 12.89 -14.94
C ASP A 131 6.41 12.39 -14.26
N TYR A 132 6.53 11.73 -13.11
CA TYR A 132 5.43 11.17 -12.32
C TYR A 132 5.30 11.86 -10.96
N ARG A 133 5.72 13.12 -10.87
CA ARG A 133 5.69 13.95 -9.64
C ARG A 133 4.29 14.04 -9.02
N TYR A 134 3.27 14.19 -9.86
CA TYR A 134 1.89 14.33 -9.44
C TYR A 134 1.12 13.03 -9.60
N ASP A 135 0.03 12.89 -8.85
CA ASP A 135 -0.91 11.78 -8.99
C ASP A 135 -1.34 11.62 -10.47
N PRO A 136 -1.39 10.39 -11.01
CA PRO A 136 -1.83 10.14 -12.38
C PRO A 136 -3.21 10.73 -12.70
N VAL A 137 -4.14 10.80 -11.73
CA VAL A 137 -5.47 11.41 -11.88
C VAL A 137 -5.34 12.92 -12.12
N ILE A 138 -4.53 13.60 -11.28
CA ILE A 138 -4.28 15.04 -11.41
C ILE A 138 -3.63 15.33 -12.75
N ARG A 139 -2.55 14.60 -13.09
CA ARG A 139 -1.84 14.75 -14.36
C ARG A 139 -2.76 14.54 -15.56
N GLN A 140 -3.64 13.54 -15.50
CA GLN A 140 -4.57 13.27 -16.58
C GLN A 140 -5.61 14.39 -16.72
N PHE A 141 -6.17 14.89 -15.62
CA PHE A 141 -7.15 15.96 -15.66
C PHE A 141 -6.55 17.29 -16.11
N THR A 142 -5.36 17.66 -15.60
CA THR A 142 -4.66 18.89 -16.02
C THR A 142 -4.40 18.88 -17.52
N ASN A 143 -4.02 17.74 -18.08
CA ASN A 143 -3.76 17.61 -19.51
C ASN A 143 -5.04 17.71 -20.35
N LEU A 144 -6.18 17.21 -19.86
CA LEU A 144 -7.47 17.35 -20.55
C LEU A 144 -8.04 18.77 -20.47
N MET A 145 -7.71 19.50 -19.40
CA MET A 145 -8.10 20.90 -19.23
C MET A 145 -7.23 21.87 -20.04
N MET A 146 -6.03 21.45 -20.43
CA MET A 146 -5.07 22.26 -21.17
C MET A 146 -5.56 22.55 -22.59
N LEU A 147 -5.60 23.83 -22.94
CA LEU A 147 -5.91 24.31 -24.30
C LEU A 147 -4.68 25.02 -24.89
N HIS A 148 -4.48 24.89 -26.20
CA HIS A 148 -3.40 25.56 -26.94
C HIS A 148 -1.98 25.34 -26.37
N GLY A 149 -1.73 24.19 -25.73
CA GLY A 149 -0.44 23.88 -25.10
C GLY A 149 -0.14 24.69 -23.82
N LYS A 150 -1.10 25.45 -23.28
CA LYS A 150 -0.91 26.29 -22.08
C LYS A 150 -1.01 25.48 -20.79
N LEU A 151 0.03 24.69 -20.50
CA LEU A 151 0.08 23.79 -19.37
C LEU A 151 0.04 24.53 -18.02
N SER A 152 0.76 25.64 -17.90
CA SER A 152 0.82 26.45 -16.68
C SER A 152 -0.55 26.97 -16.24
N VAL A 153 -1.39 27.36 -17.19
CA VAL A 153 -2.77 27.80 -16.93
C VAL A 153 -3.63 26.64 -16.41
N ALA A 154 -3.50 25.46 -17.01
CA ALA A 154 -4.24 24.27 -16.56
C ALA A 154 -3.79 23.80 -15.16
N GLN A 155 -2.50 23.84 -14.87
CA GLN A 155 -1.97 23.56 -13.52
C GLN A 155 -2.50 24.56 -12.49
N ARG A 156 -2.57 25.83 -12.85
CA ARG A 156 -3.15 26.86 -11.98
C ARG A 156 -4.64 26.65 -11.74
N ASN A 157 -5.41 26.31 -12.77
CA ASN A 157 -6.83 25.99 -12.61
C ASN A 157 -7.03 24.76 -11.70
N MET A 158 -6.18 23.75 -11.85
CA MET A 158 -6.19 22.58 -10.96
C MET A 158 -5.88 22.94 -9.51
N SER A 159 -4.89 23.80 -9.24
CA SER A 159 -4.59 24.21 -7.86
C SER A 159 -5.76 24.95 -7.22
N ILE A 160 -6.48 25.77 -7.99
CA ILE A 160 -7.70 26.45 -7.55
C ILE A 160 -8.81 25.44 -7.24
N ILE A 161 -9.02 24.43 -8.10
CA ILE A 161 -10.01 23.37 -7.87
C ILE A 161 -9.72 22.63 -6.56
N LEU A 162 -8.48 22.18 -6.36
CA LEU A 162 -8.11 21.46 -5.13
C LEU A 162 -8.24 22.35 -3.88
N THR A 163 -7.89 23.63 -4.00
CA THR A 163 -8.05 24.59 -2.90
C THR A 163 -9.52 24.80 -2.56
N TYR A 164 -10.38 24.92 -3.57
CA TYR A 164 -11.83 25.04 -3.38
C TYR A 164 -12.42 23.82 -2.67
N LEU A 165 -12.06 22.61 -3.11
CA LEU A 165 -12.50 21.36 -2.47
C LEU A 165 -12.04 21.26 -1.02
N ARG A 166 -10.86 21.81 -0.71
CA ARG A 166 -10.32 21.83 0.66
C ARG A 166 -11.05 22.79 1.59
N THR A 167 -11.59 23.88 1.06
CA THR A 167 -12.32 24.90 1.84
C THR A 167 -13.81 24.62 1.94
N GLN A 168 -14.34 23.70 1.13
CA GLN A 168 -15.76 23.41 1.10
C GLN A 168 -16.17 22.54 2.30
N SER A 169 -17.41 22.73 2.77
CA SER A 169 -18.01 21.86 3.77
C SER A 169 -18.03 20.39 3.30
N PRO A 170 -17.97 19.42 4.23
CA PRO A 170 -18.11 18.00 3.89
C PRO A 170 -19.37 17.75 3.05
N PRO A 171 -19.27 17.03 1.93
CA PRO A 171 -20.42 16.75 1.08
C PRO A 171 -21.33 15.70 1.71
N ASN A 172 -22.63 15.74 1.39
CA ASN A 172 -23.59 14.72 1.82
C ASN A 172 -23.74 13.64 0.74
N TYR A 173 -23.56 12.36 1.09
CA TYR A 173 -23.71 11.26 0.16
C TYR A 173 -25.17 10.94 -0.11
N SER A 174 -25.52 10.82 -1.39
CA SER A 174 -26.86 10.36 -1.76
C SER A 174 -26.95 8.84 -1.67
N PRO A 175 -27.94 8.28 -0.95
CA PRO A 175 -28.15 6.83 -0.92
C PRO A 175 -28.61 6.28 -2.28
N THR A 176 -29.20 7.11 -3.14
CA THR A 176 -29.69 6.69 -4.47
C THR A 176 -28.58 6.51 -5.49
N ARG A 177 -27.44 7.18 -5.28
CA ARG A 177 -26.27 7.16 -6.18
C ARG A 177 -25.04 6.79 -5.35
N PRO A 178 -24.87 5.49 -5.04
CA PRO A 178 -23.73 5.06 -4.25
C PRO A 178 -22.44 5.33 -5.02
N LEU A 179 -21.43 5.75 -4.26
CA LEU A 179 -20.08 5.95 -4.76
C LEU A 179 -19.36 4.59 -4.87
N LEU A 180 -18.05 4.61 -5.13
CA LEU A 180 -17.26 3.38 -5.12
C LEU A 180 -17.27 2.71 -3.75
N PRO A 181 -17.26 1.36 -3.71
CA PRO A 181 -17.09 0.63 -2.46
C PRO A 181 -15.73 0.97 -1.84
N GLY A 182 -15.69 1.12 -0.52
CA GLY A 182 -14.49 1.55 0.19
C GLY A 182 -14.23 3.06 0.15
N ALA A 183 -15.20 3.86 -0.29
CA ALA A 183 -15.14 5.31 -0.13
C ALA A 183 -14.99 5.69 1.36
N PRO A 184 -14.07 6.59 1.72
CA PRO A 184 -13.93 7.07 3.09
C PRO A 184 -15.18 7.87 3.51
N PRO A 185 -15.36 8.14 4.82
CA PRO A 185 -16.45 8.99 5.28
C PRO A 185 -16.34 10.41 4.69
N PRO A 186 -17.47 11.14 4.57
CA PRO A 186 -17.51 12.46 3.93
C PRO A 186 -16.63 13.50 4.63
N SER A 187 -16.39 13.36 5.94
CA SER A 187 -15.53 14.23 6.73
C SER A 187 -14.06 14.25 6.27
N HIS A 188 -13.57 13.15 5.68
CA HIS A 188 -12.16 13.04 5.27
C HIS A 188 -11.89 13.70 3.91
N LEU A 189 -12.93 14.00 3.13
CA LEU A 189 -12.79 14.48 1.75
C LEU A 189 -12.20 15.89 1.66
N PRO A 190 -12.65 16.91 2.43
CA PRO A 190 -12.05 18.24 2.34
C PRO A 190 -10.57 18.26 2.72
N LEU A 191 -10.17 17.45 3.71
CA LEU A 191 -8.77 17.34 4.12
C LEU A 191 -7.88 16.73 3.02
N ASN A 192 -8.44 15.80 2.23
CA ASN A 192 -7.75 15.09 1.16
C ASN A 192 -8.38 15.42 -0.21
N PRO A 193 -8.11 16.60 -0.80
CA PRO A 193 -8.76 17.04 -2.02
C PRO A 193 -8.39 16.20 -3.25
N VAL A 194 -7.21 15.56 -3.24
CA VAL A 194 -6.83 14.59 -4.28
C VAL A 194 -7.75 13.39 -4.25
N LEU A 195 -7.97 12.82 -3.07
CA LEU A 195 -8.89 11.70 -2.88
C LEU A 195 -10.31 12.11 -3.27
N TYR A 196 -10.77 13.29 -2.84
CA TYR A 196 -12.07 13.85 -3.23
C TYR A 196 -12.25 13.81 -4.76
N LEU A 197 -11.30 14.37 -5.51
CA LEU A 197 -11.34 14.35 -6.97
C LEU A 197 -11.32 12.93 -7.52
N THR A 198 -10.43 12.05 -7.03
CA THR A 198 -10.33 10.66 -7.52
C THR A 198 -11.63 9.89 -7.34
N LEU A 199 -12.27 10.03 -6.18
CA LEU A 199 -13.51 9.36 -5.81
C LEU A 199 -14.64 9.82 -6.74
N ALA A 200 -14.78 11.13 -6.93
CA ALA A 200 -15.80 11.70 -7.80
C ALA A 200 -15.68 11.17 -9.23
N VAL A 201 -14.46 11.15 -9.76
CA VAL A 201 -14.17 10.73 -11.13
C VAL A 201 -14.42 9.24 -11.31
N ASP A 202 -13.87 8.40 -10.43
CA ASP A 202 -13.97 6.96 -10.56
C ASP A 202 -15.41 6.48 -10.34
N SER A 203 -16.22 7.17 -9.52
CA SER A 203 -17.63 6.85 -9.32
C SER A 203 -18.47 7.05 -10.60
N ILE A 204 -18.20 8.12 -11.35
CA ILE A 204 -18.89 8.45 -12.60
C ILE A 204 -18.34 7.68 -13.79
N ALA A 205 -17.09 7.20 -13.70
CA ALA A 205 -16.42 6.55 -14.81
C ALA A 205 -17.23 5.34 -15.34
N PRO A 206 -17.59 5.32 -16.64
CA PRO A 206 -18.30 4.19 -17.22
C PRO A 206 -17.37 2.98 -17.32
N LEU A 207 -17.87 1.79 -17.02
CA LEU A 207 -17.10 0.54 -17.10
C LEU A 207 -16.81 0.11 -18.54
N LEU A 208 -17.65 0.54 -19.47
CA LEU A 208 -17.68 0.10 -20.85
C LEU A 208 -18.04 1.27 -21.76
N ARG A 209 -17.69 1.14 -23.05
CA ARG A 209 -18.17 1.99 -24.13
C ARG A 209 -18.90 1.16 -25.16
N ILE A 210 -19.67 1.81 -26.01
CA ILE A 210 -20.34 1.15 -27.13
C ILE A 210 -19.49 1.38 -28.39
N ARG A 211 -19.14 0.30 -29.08
CA ARG A 211 -18.51 0.31 -30.40
C ARG A 211 -19.60 0.00 -31.42
N SER A 212 -19.73 0.86 -32.43
CA SER A 212 -20.62 0.62 -33.57
C SER A 212 -19.88 -0.19 -34.63
N GLN A 213 -20.38 -1.36 -34.99
CA GLN A 213 -19.84 -2.22 -36.05
C GLN A 213 -20.80 -2.21 -37.25
N ARG A 214 -20.38 -1.57 -38.34
CA ARG A 214 -21.22 -1.44 -39.54
C ARG A 214 -21.35 -2.77 -40.28
N GLY A 215 -22.56 -3.13 -40.71
CA GLY A 215 -22.83 -4.30 -41.55
C GLY A 215 -22.97 -5.64 -40.81
N ALA A 216 -22.87 -5.66 -39.48
CA ALA A 216 -23.00 -6.89 -38.68
C ALA A 216 -24.45 -7.24 -38.30
N ALA A 217 -25.38 -6.29 -38.40
CA ALA A 217 -26.79 -6.50 -38.07
C ALA A 217 -27.67 -6.90 -39.28
N GLY A 218 -27.08 -6.99 -40.49
CA GLY A 218 -27.83 -7.06 -41.75
C GLY A 218 -28.28 -5.69 -42.26
N GLY A 219 -28.68 -5.60 -43.53
CA GLY A 219 -29.29 -4.40 -44.12
C GLY A 219 -28.46 -3.10 -44.06
N GLY A 220 -27.13 -3.18 -43.86
CA GLY A 220 -26.25 -2.01 -43.72
C GLY A 220 -26.30 -1.30 -42.35
N VAL A 221 -27.16 -1.74 -41.42
CA VAL A 221 -27.30 -1.16 -40.08
C VAL A 221 -26.08 -1.51 -39.22
N ALA A 222 -25.66 -0.56 -38.38
CA ALA A 222 -24.55 -0.78 -37.48
C ALA A 222 -24.99 -1.44 -36.17
N LEU A 223 -24.32 -2.54 -35.81
CA LEU A 223 -24.55 -3.27 -34.58
C LEU A 223 -23.81 -2.60 -33.43
N GLN A 224 -24.51 -2.31 -32.34
CA GLN A 224 -23.90 -1.78 -31.13
C GLN A 224 -23.30 -2.92 -30.31
N ILE A 225 -22.01 -2.83 -30.00
CA ILE A 225 -21.26 -3.86 -29.27
C ILE A 225 -20.62 -3.21 -28.04
N PRO A 226 -20.97 -3.63 -26.81
CA PRO A 226 -20.33 -3.12 -25.61
C PRO A 226 -18.90 -3.63 -25.49
N VAL A 227 -17.95 -2.75 -25.17
CA VAL A 227 -16.52 -3.05 -25.02
C VAL A 227 -16.03 -2.52 -23.68
N PRO A 228 -15.34 -3.34 -22.85
CA PRO A 228 -14.80 -2.88 -21.57
C PRO A 228 -13.72 -1.81 -21.78
N LEU A 229 -13.63 -0.88 -20.82
CA LEU A 229 -12.66 0.20 -20.84
C LEU A 229 -11.56 0.00 -19.80
N GLY A 230 -10.32 0.28 -20.17
CA GLY A 230 -9.20 0.35 -19.22
C GLY A 230 -9.32 1.56 -18.29
N LEU A 231 -8.71 1.51 -17.09
CA LEU A 231 -8.80 2.55 -16.07
C LEU A 231 -8.58 3.97 -16.61
N ARG A 232 -7.48 4.19 -17.36
CA ARG A 232 -7.16 5.49 -17.96
C ARG A 232 -8.24 5.99 -18.93
N GLN A 233 -8.85 5.08 -19.70
CA GLN A 233 -9.94 5.41 -20.64
C GLN A 233 -11.22 5.77 -19.88
N ARG A 234 -11.56 5.01 -18.83
CA ARG A 234 -12.71 5.29 -17.95
C ARG A 234 -12.62 6.69 -17.34
N ARG A 235 -11.49 7.01 -16.71
CA ARG A 235 -11.22 8.34 -16.14
C ARG A 235 -11.31 9.45 -17.19
N ARG A 236 -10.75 9.23 -18.39
CA ARG A 236 -10.84 10.20 -19.50
C ARG A 236 -12.29 10.54 -19.84
N THR A 237 -13.14 9.53 -20.05
CA THR A 237 -14.56 9.77 -20.38
C THR A 237 -15.32 10.49 -19.27
N ALA A 238 -15.04 10.16 -18.00
CA ALA A 238 -15.61 10.88 -16.86
C ALA A 238 -15.19 12.35 -16.86
N PHE A 239 -13.90 12.63 -17.03
CA PHE A 239 -13.38 13.99 -17.08
C PHE A 239 -13.98 14.82 -18.21
N GLU A 240 -14.12 14.25 -19.40
CA GLU A 240 -14.77 14.91 -20.53
C GLU A 240 -16.23 15.28 -20.19
N TRP A 241 -16.97 14.42 -19.48
CA TRP A 241 -18.33 14.76 -19.02
C TRP A 241 -18.36 15.82 -17.95
N ILE A 242 -17.40 15.81 -17.02
CA ILE A 242 -17.26 16.82 -15.97
C ILE A 242 -16.99 18.20 -16.60
N LEU A 243 -16.04 18.27 -17.55
CA LEU A 243 -15.69 19.51 -18.24
C LEU A 243 -16.84 20.04 -19.10
N ASP A 244 -17.59 19.16 -19.78
CA ASP A 244 -18.80 19.52 -20.53
C ASP A 244 -19.92 20.02 -19.61
N ALA A 245 -20.12 19.39 -18.44
CA ALA A 245 -21.11 19.86 -17.47
C ALA A 245 -20.71 21.21 -16.88
N ALA A 246 -19.44 21.38 -16.51
CA ALA A 246 -18.91 22.61 -15.95
C ALA A 246 -18.93 23.79 -16.95
N SER A 247 -18.71 23.54 -18.25
CA SER A 247 -18.76 24.58 -19.27
C SER A 247 -20.18 25.14 -19.47
N LYS A 248 -21.19 24.28 -19.33
CA LYS A 248 -22.63 24.62 -19.43
C LYS A 248 -23.17 25.33 -18.19
N ARG A 249 -22.49 25.26 -17.04
CA ARG A 249 -22.90 26.00 -15.84
C ARG A 249 -22.76 27.50 -16.03
N LYS A 250 -23.78 28.24 -15.55
CA LYS A 250 -23.76 29.70 -15.48
C LYS A 250 -22.63 30.17 -14.58
N SER A 251 -21.89 31.20 -15.02
CA SER A 251 -20.88 31.84 -14.18
C SER A 251 -21.55 32.59 -13.03
N ARG A 252 -21.07 32.39 -11.79
CA ARG A 252 -21.58 33.10 -10.60
C ARG A 252 -20.97 34.49 -10.39
N GLY A 253 -19.90 34.81 -11.11
CA GLY A 253 -19.09 36.01 -10.88
C GLY A 253 -18.11 36.30 -12.02
N SER A 254 -17.21 37.24 -11.76
CA SER A 254 -16.16 37.68 -12.69
C SER A 254 -14.79 37.25 -12.17
N GLY A 255 -13.89 36.90 -13.08
CA GLY A 255 -12.51 36.56 -12.76
C GLY A 255 -11.92 35.46 -13.63
N ARG A 256 -10.60 35.37 -13.60
CA ARG A 256 -9.81 34.34 -14.31
C ARG A 256 -10.03 32.92 -13.74
N ASP A 257 -10.54 32.81 -12.52
CA ASP A 257 -10.67 31.55 -11.78
C ASP A 257 -12.08 30.93 -11.89
N MET A 258 -13.01 31.61 -12.56
CA MET A 258 -14.42 31.19 -12.65
C MET A 258 -14.61 29.83 -13.32
N PHE A 259 -13.76 29.48 -14.29
CA PHE A 259 -13.82 28.16 -14.91
C PHE A 259 -13.44 27.05 -13.92
N ALA A 260 -12.37 27.25 -13.15
CA ALA A 260 -11.92 26.31 -12.12
C ALA A 260 -12.99 26.12 -11.03
N LEU A 261 -13.63 27.20 -10.58
CA LEU A 261 -14.71 27.15 -9.60
C LEU A 261 -15.91 26.34 -10.10
N ARG A 262 -16.36 26.56 -11.34
CA ARG A 262 -17.47 25.77 -11.94
C ARG A 262 -17.15 24.28 -12.00
N VAL A 263 -15.91 23.93 -12.34
CA VAL A 263 -15.44 22.53 -12.34
C VAL A 263 -15.45 21.94 -10.92
N ALA A 264 -14.99 22.70 -9.93
CA ALA A 264 -14.96 22.24 -8.55
C ALA A 264 -16.38 22.05 -7.98
N GLU A 265 -17.31 22.96 -8.26
CA GLU A 265 -18.72 22.82 -7.89
C GLU A 265 -19.39 21.61 -8.59
N GLU A 266 -18.97 21.23 -9.81
CA GLU A 266 -19.42 19.98 -10.43
C GLU A 266 -18.90 18.77 -9.66
N ILE A 267 -17.63 18.75 -9.25
CA ILE A 267 -17.06 17.65 -8.45
C ILE A 267 -17.83 17.47 -7.14
N VAL A 268 -18.20 18.56 -6.47
CA VAL A 268 -19.05 18.51 -5.26
C VAL A 268 -20.42 17.90 -5.60
N ALA A 269 -21.10 18.41 -6.63
CA ALA A 269 -22.41 17.90 -7.05
C ALA A 269 -22.39 16.43 -7.49
N ILE A 270 -21.25 15.93 -7.95
CA ILE A 270 -21.06 14.52 -8.33
C ILE A 270 -21.07 13.62 -7.10
N ILE A 271 -20.30 13.98 -6.07
CA ILE A 271 -20.24 13.23 -4.81
C ILE A 271 -21.60 13.23 -4.11
N GLU A 272 -22.32 14.35 -4.19
CA GLU A 272 -23.67 14.46 -3.64
C GLU A 272 -24.74 13.77 -4.50
N GLY A 273 -24.37 13.23 -5.66
CA GLY A 273 -25.31 12.56 -6.56
C GLY A 273 -26.30 13.50 -7.25
N ARG A 274 -26.03 14.81 -7.35
CA ARG A 274 -26.90 15.80 -8.01
C ARG A 274 -26.51 16.11 -9.46
N SER A 275 -25.31 15.73 -9.89
CA SER A 275 -24.81 16.05 -11.23
C SER A 275 -25.53 15.27 -12.34
N SER A 276 -25.64 15.89 -13.53
CA SER A 276 -26.19 15.30 -14.75
C SER A 276 -25.29 14.22 -15.37
N ALA A 277 -24.00 14.19 -14.99
CA ALA A 277 -23.06 13.19 -15.47
C ALA A 277 -23.44 11.75 -15.05
N TRP A 278 -24.19 11.58 -13.96
CA TRP A 278 -24.76 10.29 -13.57
C TRP A 278 -25.80 9.75 -14.56
N GLU A 279 -26.59 10.64 -15.17
CA GLU A 279 -27.56 10.26 -16.22
C GLU A 279 -26.84 9.79 -17.48
N LYS A 280 -25.74 10.45 -17.85
CA LYS A 280 -24.88 10.00 -18.96
C LYS A 280 -24.29 8.62 -18.70
N ARG A 281 -23.76 8.37 -17.49
CA ARG A 281 -23.23 7.06 -17.08
C ARG A 281 -24.29 5.96 -17.19
N THR A 282 -25.45 6.20 -16.57
CA THR A 282 -26.55 5.22 -16.56
C THR A 282 -27.12 4.99 -17.96
N GLY A 283 -27.22 6.02 -18.81
CA GLY A 283 -27.64 5.89 -20.20
C GLY A 283 -26.74 4.94 -21.00
N ILE A 284 -25.42 5.07 -20.88
CA ILE A 284 -24.48 4.16 -21.53
C ILE A 284 -24.59 2.73 -20.99
N HIS A 285 -24.73 2.57 -19.67
CA HIS A 285 -24.89 1.23 -19.07
C HIS A 285 -26.21 0.57 -19.48
N LYS A 286 -27.30 1.34 -19.62
CA LYS A 286 -28.58 0.84 -20.13
C LYS A 286 -28.43 0.32 -21.56
N ILE A 287 -27.87 1.13 -22.47
CA ILE A 287 -27.65 0.73 -23.86
C ILE A 287 -26.70 -0.47 -23.96
N ALA A 288 -25.68 -0.54 -23.11
CA ALA A 288 -24.79 -1.69 -23.09
C ALA A 288 -25.47 -2.97 -22.57
N THR A 289 -26.36 -2.83 -21.58
CA THR A 289 -27.13 -3.96 -21.05
C THR A 289 -28.11 -4.51 -22.09
N THR A 290 -28.75 -3.64 -22.88
CA THR A 290 -29.62 -4.08 -23.98
C THR A 290 -28.81 -4.74 -25.10
N ALA A 291 -27.64 -4.18 -25.44
CA ALA A 291 -26.76 -4.69 -26.50
C ALA A 291 -25.87 -5.88 -26.08
N ARG A 292 -26.08 -6.48 -24.90
CA ARG A 292 -25.23 -7.57 -24.39
C ARG A 292 -25.21 -8.82 -25.28
N SER A 293 -26.30 -9.12 -25.98
CA SER A 293 -26.41 -10.27 -26.89
C SER A 293 -25.52 -10.13 -28.13
N ASN A 294 -25.16 -8.90 -28.50
CA ASN A 294 -24.43 -8.60 -29.73
C ASN A 294 -22.95 -8.97 -29.65
N LEU A 295 -22.44 -9.32 -28.47
CA LEU A 295 -21.06 -9.76 -28.25
C LEU A 295 -20.71 -11.01 -29.08
N ASN A 296 -21.68 -11.91 -29.28
CA ASN A 296 -21.45 -13.16 -30.00
C ASN A 296 -21.50 -13.00 -31.52
N LEU A 297 -22.20 -12.00 -32.04
CA LEU A 297 -22.30 -11.71 -33.48
C LEU A 297 -21.03 -11.06 -34.06
N GLY A 298 -20.19 -10.46 -33.21
CA GLY A 298 -19.02 -9.70 -33.63
C GLY A 298 -17.75 -10.52 -33.90
N LYS A 299 -17.75 -11.85 -33.74
CA LYS A 299 -16.56 -12.67 -33.98
C LYS A 299 -16.23 -12.74 -35.47
N PRO A 300 -15.06 -12.25 -35.92
CA PRO A 300 -14.60 -12.50 -37.29
C PRO A 300 -14.36 -14.01 -37.45
N GLY A 301 -15.24 -14.70 -38.18
CA GLY A 301 -15.16 -16.14 -38.45
C GLY A 301 -16.30 -17.00 -37.91
N GLY A 302 -17.33 -16.43 -37.29
CA GLY A 302 -18.56 -17.18 -36.99
C GLY A 302 -19.28 -17.60 -38.29
N PRO A 303 -19.97 -18.77 -38.32
CA PRO A 303 -20.66 -19.23 -39.51
C PRO A 303 -21.66 -18.16 -39.95
N ARG A 304 -21.41 -17.59 -41.13
CA ARG A 304 -22.36 -16.71 -41.81
C ARG A 304 -23.61 -17.55 -42.07
N ARG A 305 -24.68 -17.28 -41.34
CA ARG A 305 -26.01 -17.78 -41.68
C ARG A 305 -26.64 -16.85 -42.70
#